data_AF-H9WDE2-F1
#
_entry.id   AF-H9WDE2-F1
#
_cell.length_a   1.000
_cell.length_b   1.000
_cell.length_c   1.000
_cell.angle_alpha   90.00
_cell.angle_beta   90.00
_cell.angle_gamma   90.00
#
_symmetry.space_group_name_H-M   'P 1'
#
loop_
_entity.id
_entity.type
_entity.pdbx_description
1 polymer ?
#
loop_
_entity_poly.entity_id
_entity_poly.type
_entity_poly.pdbx_seq_one_letter_code
_entity_poly.pdbx_strand_id
1 'polypeptide(L)' 'EQEQEWVEEDALGVYVVIQCSHSGSKKIKRLKFSREKFNEMQARLWWEENRVRIHEKYI' A
#
# COMPACT_ATOMS: atom_id res chain seq x y z
N GLU A 1 -1.91 0.71 -24.28
CA GLU A 1 -2.40 -0.40 -23.44
C GLU A 1 -1.40 -0.75 -22.34
N GLN A 2 -1.15 0.15 -21.38
CA GLN A 2 -0.28 -0.17 -20.24
C GLN A 2 -0.87 0.45 -18.97
N GLU A 3 -1.24 -0.40 -18.01
CA GLU A 3 -1.46 0.01 -16.62
C GLU A 3 -0.09 0.09 -15.95
N GLN A 4 0.23 1.23 -15.34
CA GLN A 4 1.53 1.41 -14.68
C GLN A 4 1.44 0.88 -13.25
N GLU A 5 2.28 -0.10 -12.90
CA GLU A 5 2.38 -0.65 -11.55
C GLU A 5 3.75 -0.29 -10.96
N TRP A 6 3.76 0.26 -9.74
CA TRP A 6 4.99 0.47 -8.99
C TRP A 6 4.78 0.22 -7.50
N VAL A 7 5.89 0.06 -6.79
CA VAL A 7 5.92 -0.15 -5.35
C VAL A 7 6.47 1.11 -4.70
N GLU A 8 5.76 1.60 -3.68
CA GLU A 8 6.15 2.74 -2.87
C GLU A 8 6.29 2.30 -1.40
N GLU A 9 7.33 2.77 -0.71
CA GLU A 9 7.45 2.57 0.73
C GLU A 9 6.72 3.72 1.44
N ASP A 10 5.57 3.44 2.06
CA ASP A 10 4.77 4.46 2.75
C ASP A 10 5.24 4.67 4.20
N ALA A 11 5.77 3.62 4.82
CA ALA A 11 6.37 3.66 6.14
C ALA A 11 7.48 2.61 6.23
N LEU A 12 8.34 2.69 7.25
CA LEU A 12 9.45 1.75 7.45
C LEU A 12 8.94 0.31 7.50
N GLY A 13 9.23 -0.47 6.44
CA GLY A 13 8.78 -1.85 6.32
C GLY A 13 7.34 -2.03 5.84
N VAL A 14 6.69 -0.99 5.30
CA VAL A 14 5.37 -1.05 4.67
C VAL A 14 5.45 -0.62 3.21
N TYR A 15 5.20 -1.56 2.32
CA TYR A 15 5.26 -1.37 0.87
C TYR A 15 3.86 -1.38 0.27
N VAL A 16 3.48 -0.28 -0.37
CA VAL A 16 2.23 -0.13 -1.10
C VAL A 16 2.48 -0.41 -2.58
N VAL A 17 1.74 -1.35 -3.15
CA VAL A 17 1.75 -1.57 -4.60
C VAL A 17 0.59 -0.80 -5.19
N ILE A 18 0.91 0.19 -6.02
CA ILE A 18 -0.03 1.10 -6.63
C ILE A 18 -0.14 0.74 -8.11
N GLN A 19 -1.38 0.70 -8.60
CA GLN A 19 -1.67 0.55 -10.01
C GLN A 19 -2.34 1.82 -10.51
N CYS A 20 -1.82 2.40 -11.58
CA CYS A 20 -2.40 3.54 -12.27
C CYS A 20 -3.05 3.07 -13.58
N SER A 21 -4.34 3.34 -13.72
CA SER A 21 -5.06 3.14 -14.98
C SER A 21 -4.68 4.24 -15.97
N HIS A 22 -4.88 3.97 -17.27
CA HIS A 22 -4.64 4.95 -18.33
C HIS A 22 -5.49 6.22 -18.18
N SER A 23 -6.62 6.14 -17.48
CA SER A 23 -7.47 7.29 -17.12
C SER A 23 -6.85 8.18 -16.02
N GLY A 24 -5.69 7.83 -15.47
CA GLY A 24 -5.03 8.55 -14.38
C GLY A 24 -5.51 8.15 -12.97
N SER A 25 -6.52 7.27 -12.86
CA SER A 25 -6.99 6.75 -11.58
C SER A 25 -5.95 5.81 -10.97
N LYS A 26 -5.47 6.16 -9.78
CA LYS A 26 -4.60 5.32 -8.97
C LYS A 26 -5.46 4.45 -8.06
N LYS A 27 -5.03 3.22 -7.84
CA LYS A 27 -5.64 2.30 -6.89
C LYS A 27 -4.56 1.50 -6.19
N ILE A 28 -4.78 1.17 -4.93
CA ILE A 28 -3.91 0.24 -4.21
C ILE A 28 -4.27 -1.17 -4.64
N LYS A 29 -3.26 -1.94 -5.07
CA LYS A 29 -3.43 -3.34 -5.45
C LYS A 29 -3.16 -4.28 -4.29
N ARG A 30 -2.13 -4.00 -3.48
CA ARG A 30 -1.72 -4.79 -2.32
C ARG A 30 -0.78 -4.01 -1.41
N LEU A 31 -0.78 -4.38 -0.13
CA LEU A 31 0.26 -4.00 0.82
C LEU A 31 1.18 -5.18 1.09
N LYS A 32 2.48 -4.90 1.26
CA LYS A 32 3.45 -5.87 1.76
C LYS A 32 4.07 -5.31 3.03
N PHE A 33 4.13 -6.14 4.05
CA PHE A 33 4.81 -5.82 5.30
C PHE A 33 6.15 -6.56 5.32
N SER A 34 7.22 -5.85 5.66
CA SER A 34 8.54 -6.45 5.87
C SER A 34 8.45 -7.39 7.06
N ARG A 35 8.77 -8.67 6.84
CA ARG A 35 8.78 -9.69 7.90
C ARG A 35 9.86 -9.45 8.95
N GLU A 36 10.87 -8.65 8.65
CA GLU A 36 11.92 -8.28 9.60
C GLU A 36 11.47 -7.18 10.57
N LYS A 37 10.50 -6.36 10.17
CA LYS A 37 10.00 -5.21 10.95
C LYS A 37 8.59 -5.43 11.52
N PHE A 38 7.80 -6.27 10.88
CA PHE A 38 6.43 -6.56 11.24
C PHE A 38 6.21 -8.06 11.39
N ASN A 39 5.70 -8.46 12.56
CA ASN A 39 4.99 -9.72 12.71
C ASN A 39 3.53 -9.60 12.21
N GLU A 40 2.82 -10.73 12.09
CA GLU A 40 1.44 -10.75 11.57
C GLU A 40 0.48 -9.86 12.39
N MET A 41 0.63 -9.86 13.73
CA MET A 41 -0.19 -9.05 14.63
C MET A 41 0.09 -7.55 14.46
N GLN A 42 1.36 -7.15 14.36
CA GLN A 42 1.77 -5.76 14.11
C GLN A 42 1.32 -5.29 12.73
N ALA A 43 1.41 -6.14 11.71
CA ALA A 43 0.93 -5.82 10.36
C ALA A 43 -0.59 -5.56 10.37
N ARG A 44 -1.34 -6.39 11.11
CA ARG A 44 -2.79 -6.20 11.29
C ARG A 44 -3.11 -4.91 12.03
N LEU A 45 -2.48 -4.65 13.19
CA LEU A 45 -2.71 -3.43 13.97
C LEU A 45 -2.39 -2.18 13.16
N TRP A 46 -1.22 -2.18 12.49
CA TRP A 46 -0.84 -1.07 11.62
C TRP A 46 -1.88 -0.83 10.53
N TRP A 47 -2.39 -1.90 9.91
CA TRP A 47 -3.44 -1.76 8.91
C TRP A 47 -4.73 -1.19 9.49
N GLU A 48 -5.18 -1.64 10.66
CA GLU A 48 -6.39 -1.11 11.29
C GLU A 48 -6.25 0.39 11.62
N GLU A 49 -5.08 0.82 12.09
CA GLU A 49 -4.81 2.22 12.41
C GLU A 49 -4.62 3.11 11.17
N ASN A 50 -4.00 2.58 10.10
CA ASN A 50 -3.59 3.38 8.94
C ASN A 50 -4.49 3.20 7.71
N ARG A 51 -5.46 2.27 7.71
CA ARG A 51 -6.32 1.99 6.54
C ARG A 51 -7.01 3.23 5.99
N VAL A 52 -7.46 4.13 6.87
CA VAL A 52 -8.18 5.36 6.47
C VAL A 52 -7.20 6.31 5.77
N ARG A 53 -6.04 6.55 6.38
CA ARG A 53 -4.97 7.35 5.79
C ARG A 53 -4.52 6.81 4.43
N ILE A 54 -4.34 5.49 4.34
CA ILE A 54 -3.92 4.83 3.10
C ILE A 54 -5.01 4.94 2.04
N HIS A 55 -6.28 4.79 2.42
CA HIS A 55 -7.40 4.99 1.50
C HIS A 55 -7.39 6.43 0.96
N GLU A 56 -7.38 7.45 1.82
CA GLU A 56 -7.40 8.87 1.40
C GLU A 56 -6.18 9.30 0.59
N LYS A 57 -5.02 8.68 0.81
CA LYS A 57 -3.79 9.02 0.10
C LYS A 57 -3.75 8.49 -1.33
N TYR A 58 -4.38 7.34 -1.60
CA TYR A 58 -4.22 6.61 -2.86
C TYR A 58 -5.51 6.35 -3.63
N ILE A 59 -6.68 6.64 -3.05
CA ILE A 59 -8.01 6.58 -3.67
C ILE A 59 -8.61 7.98 -3.66
#